data_AF-A0A2Z6ZXB3-F1
#
_entry.id   AF-A0A2Z6ZXB3-F1
#
_cell.length_a   1.000
_cell.length_b   1.000
_cell.length_c   1.000
_cell.angle_alpha   90.00
_cell.angle_beta   90.00
_cell.angle_gamma   90.00
#
_symmetry.space_group_name_H-M   'P 1'
#
loop_
_entity.id
_entity.type
_entity.pdbx_description
1 polymer ?
#
loop_
_entity_poly.entity_id
_entity_poly.type
_entity_poly.pdbx_seq_one_letter_code
_entity_poly.pdbx_strand_id
1 'polypeptide(L)'
;MIKDIINKSAKSEVINLSRAIFLLVNRIICRAGFGKNYEELEERRFDKVFKEAQEIAGAFYFGDHFPLLGWIDKLNGMKSRIDKNFS
;
A
#
# COMPACT_ATOMS: atom_id res chain seq x y z
N MET A 1 -11.86 15.88 1.49
CA MET A 1 -12.12 14.81 0.50
C MET A 1 -13.59 14.75 0.08
N ILE A 2 -14.55 14.38 0.94
CA ILE A 2 -15.98 14.34 0.55
C ILE A 2 -16.48 15.69 0.01
N LYS A 3 -16.18 16.79 0.72
CA LYS A 3 -16.51 18.15 0.24
C LYS A 3 -15.87 18.49 -1.11
N ASP A 4 -14.65 18.00 -1.37
CA ASP A 4 -13.94 18.22 -2.64
C ASP A 4 -14.61 17.42 -3.78
N ILE A 5 -14.98 16.16 -3.53
CA ILE A 5 -15.73 15.31 -4.46
C ILE A 5 -17.08 15.95 -4.79
N ILE A 6 -17.82 16.42 -3.78
CA ILE A 6 -19.12 17.08 -3.96
C ILE A 6 -18.95 18.35 -4.81
N ASN A 7 -17.94 19.18 -4.52
CA ASN A 7 -17.68 20.39 -5.30
C ASN A 7 -17.32 20.09 -6.76
N LYS A 8 -16.44 19.10 -7.01
CA LYS A 8 -16.06 18.70 -8.37
C LYS A 8 -17.24 18.12 -9.13
N SER A 9 -18.06 17.30 -8.47
CA SER A 9 -19.30 16.77 -9.03
C SER A 9 -20.28 17.88 -9.39
N ALA A 10 -20.45 18.89 -8.53
CA ALA A 10 -21.34 20.03 -8.78
C ALA A 10 -20.89 20.87 -9.99
N LYS A 11 -19.59 20.88 -10.29
CA LYS A 11 -19.00 21.56 -11.44
C LYS A 11 -18.88 20.67 -12.69
N SER A 12 -19.36 19.42 -12.64
CA SER A 12 -19.16 18.41 -13.69
C SER A 12 -17.68 18.20 -14.06
N GLU A 13 -16.76 18.36 -13.09
CA GLU A 13 -15.34 18.10 -13.27
C GLU A 13 -15.02 16.61 -13.15
N VAL A 14 -14.02 16.15 -13.91
CA VAL A 14 -13.54 14.76 -13.83
C VAL A 14 -12.89 14.50 -12.47
N ILE A 15 -13.28 13.41 -11.83
CA ILE A 15 -12.77 12.98 -10.53
C ILE A 15 -11.92 11.73 -10.71
N ASN A 16 -10.65 11.79 -10.29
CA ASN A 16 -9.81 10.60 -10.18
C ASN A 16 -10.18 9.83 -8.91
N LEU A 17 -11.10 8.87 -9.04
CA LEU A 17 -11.59 8.05 -7.93
C LEU A 17 -10.50 7.17 -7.32
N SER A 18 -9.59 6.63 -8.15
CA SER A 18 -8.46 5.82 -7.65
C SER A 18 -7.60 6.60 -6.66
N ARG A 19 -7.27 7.86 -6.97
CA ARG A 19 -6.53 8.74 -6.06
C ARG A 19 -7.34 9.08 -4.81
N ALA A 20 -8.62 9.36 -4.94
CA ALA A 20 -9.47 9.69 -3.79
C ALA A 20 -9.60 8.51 -2.81
N ILE A 21 -9.84 7.31 -3.33
CA ILE A 21 -9.94 6.09 -2.52
C ILE A 21 -8.59 5.76 -1.88
N PHE A 22 -7.48 5.87 -2.63
CA PHE A 22 -6.13 5.66 -2.09
C PHE A 22 -5.85 6.56 -0.87
N LEU A 23 -6.11 7.87 -0.98
CA LEU A 23 -5.93 8.80 0.14
C LEU A 23 -6.85 8.47 1.33
N LEU A 24 -8.09 8.07 1.09
CA LEU A 24 -9.02 7.68 2.15
C LEU A 24 -8.52 6.45 2.91
N VAL A 25 -8.17 5.39 2.17
CA VAL A 25 -7.71 4.12 2.74
C VAL A 25 -6.44 4.34 3.54
N ASN A 26 -5.47 5.07 3.00
CA ASN A 26 -4.24 5.39 3.73
C ASN A 26 -4.51 6.20 4.99
N ARG A 27 -5.37 7.23 4.96
CA ARG A 27 -5.74 7.96 6.18
C ARG A 27 -6.36 7.06 7.25
N ILE A 28 -7.21 6.10 6.87
CA ILE A 28 -7.79 5.13 7.82
C ILE A 28 -6.71 4.20 8.38
N ILE A 29 -5.88 3.60 7.53
CA ILE A 29 -4.81 2.67 7.94
C ILE A 29 -3.79 3.38 8.82
N CYS A 30 -3.32 4.56 8.43
CA CYS A 30 -2.36 5.36 9.19
C CYS A 30 -2.90 5.67 10.59
N ARG A 31 -4.16 6.11 10.67
CA ARG A 31 -4.79 6.46 11.93
C ARG A 31 -5.03 5.23 12.80
N ALA A 32 -5.53 4.14 12.23
CA ALA A 32 -5.85 2.92 12.96
C ALA A 32 -4.59 2.16 13.41
N GLY A 33 -3.58 2.06 12.55
CA GLY A 33 -2.36 1.29 12.81
C GLY A 33 -1.28 2.08 13.57
N PHE A 34 -1.15 3.38 13.33
CA PHE A 34 -0.06 4.20 13.87
C PHE A 34 -0.53 5.34 14.77
N GLY A 35 -1.84 5.58 14.88
CA GLY A 35 -2.40 6.72 15.63
C GLY A 35 -2.10 8.08 15.00
N LYS A 36 -1.55 8.11 13.79
CA LYS A 36 -1.10 9.33 13.07
C LYS A 36 -1.89 9.52 11.79
N ASN A 37 -2.02 10.77 11.36
CA ASN A 37 -2.58 11.03 10.03
C ASN A 37 -1.57 10.65 8.94
N TYR A 38 -2.06 10.34 7.74
CA TYR A 38 -1.21 9.97 6.61
C TYR A 38 -0.19 11.06 6.27
N GLU A 39 -0.57 12.33 6.40
CA GLU A 39 0.31 13.49 6.16
C GLU A 39 1.44 13.62 7.21
N GLU A 40 1.26 13.05 8.40
CA GLU A 40 2.25 13.08 9.50
C GLU A 40 3.29 11.94 9.36
N LEU A 41 2.94 10.89 8.63
CA LEU A 41 3.83 9.78 8.29
C LEU A 41 4.48 10.11 6.95
N GLU A 42 5.64 10.76 6.94
CA GLU A 42 6.47 11.09 5.76
C GLU A 42 5.87 10.56 4.44
N GLU A 43 4.94 11.31 3.84
CA GLU A 43 3.98 10.81 2.84
C GLU A 43 4.64 9.92 1.78
N ARG A 44 5.80 10.36 1.29
CA ARG A 44 6.60 9.65 0.27
C ARG A 44 7.23 8.35 0.74
N ARG A 45 7.63 8.25 2.01
CA ARG A 45 8.19 7.02 2.57
C ARG A 45 7.09 6.00 2.80
N PHE A 46 5.97 6.42 3.40
CA PHE A 46 4.83 5.54 3.62
C PHE A 46 4.27 5.01 2.29
N ASP A 47 4.10 5.88 1.29
CA ASP A 47 3.63 5.47 -0.04
C ASP A 47 4.53 4.42 -0.70
N LYS A 48 5.85 4.62 -0.62
CA LYS A 48 6.81 3.66 -1.19
C LYS A 48 6.71 2.30 -0.49
N VAL A 49 6.72 2.30 0.84
CA VAL A 49 6.65 1.08 1.64
C VAL A 49 5.32 0.36 1.41
N PHE A 50 4.22 1.11 1.38
CA PHE A 50 2.89 0.55 1.20
C PHE A 50 2.70 -0.03 -0.21
N LYS A 51 3.15 0.69 -1.25
CA LYS A 51 3.09 0.20 -2.63
C LYS A 51 3.91 -1.08 -2.80
N GLU A 52 5.13 -1.10 -2.29
CA GLU A 52 6.00 -2.29 -2.35
C GLU A 52 5.41 -3.43 -1.52
N ALA A 53 4.78 -3.15 -0.38
CA ALA A 53 4.07 -4.16 0.41
C ALA A 53 2.91 -4.79 -0.37
N GLN A 54 2.16 -4.00 -1.15
CA GLN A 54 1.10 -4.53 -2.03
C GLN A 54 1.67 -5.43 -3.14
N GLU A 55 2.80 -5.04 -3.74
CA GLU A 55 3.47 -5.85 -4.76
C GLU A 55 4.01 -7.17 -4.19
N ILE A 56 4.62 -7.11 -3.01
CA ILE A 56 5.09 -8.29 -2.26
C ILE A 56 3.91 -9.20 -1.91
N ALA A 57 2.82 -8.66 -1.36
CA ALA A 57 1.66 -9.45 -0.95
C ALA A 57 0.95 -10.14 -2.14
N GLY A 58 1.03 -9.56 -3.33
CA GLY A 58 0.49 -10.16 -4.56
C GLY A 58 1.46 -11.04 -5.34
N ALA A 59 2.71 -11.18 -4.89
CA ALA A 59 3.73 -11.96 -5.58
C ALA A 59 3.52 -13.47 -5.43
N PHE A 60 4.10 -14.24 -6.34
CA PHE A 60 4.10 -15.69 -6.26
C PHE A 60 5.22 -16.18 -5.33
N TYR A 61 4.84 -17.02 -4.36
CA TYR A 61 5.77 -17.70 -3.46
C TYR A 61 5.67 -19.20 -3.65
N PHE A 62 6.83 -19.85 -3.83
CA PHE A 62 6.91 -21.31 -3.96
C PHE A 62 6.45 -22.00 -2.68
N GLY A 63 6.79 -21.43 -1.51
CA GLY A 63 6.41 -21.97 -0.21
C GLY A 63 4.89 -22.02 0.02
N ASP A 64 4.14 -21.07 -0.55
CA ASP A 64 2.68 -21.00 -0.38
C ASP A 64 1.96 -22.12 -1.14
N HIS A 65 2.54 -22.58 -2.26
CA HIS A 65 1.94 -23.59 -3.13
C HIS A 65 2.57 -24.98 -2.94
N PHE A 66 3.87 -25.00 -2.63
CA PHE A 66 4.69 -26.19 -2.47
C PHE A 66 5.54 -26.03 -1.19
N PRO A 67 5.01 -26.41 -0.01
CA PRO A 67 5.67 -26.14 1.28
C PRO A 67 7.12 -26.64 1.36
N LEU A 68 7.44 -27.76 0.69
CA LEU A 68 8.80 -28.31 0.64
C LEU A 68 9.78 -27.48 -0.20
N LEU A 69 9.29 -26.61 -1.08
CA LEU A 69 10.06 -25.74 -1.96
C LEU A 69 10.18 -24.30 -1.47
N GLY A 70 9.72 -23.97 -0.25
CA GLY A 70 9.78 -22.61 0.30
C GLY A 70 11.20 -22.05 0.51
N TRP A 71 12.24 -22.90 0.43
CA TRP A 71 13.63 -22.43 0.41
C TRP A 71 13.98 -21.68 -0.90
N ILE A 72 13.25 -21.93 -1.99
CA ILE A 72 13.42 -21.21 -3.27
C ILE A 72 13.10 -19.72 -3.09
N ASP A 73 12.13 -19.37 -2.25
CA ASP A 73 11.78 -17.96 -1.94
C ASP A 73 12.88 -17.20 -1.19
N LYS A 74 13.82 -17.93 -0.58
CA LYS A 74 15.04 -17.34 -0.01
C LYS A 74 16.10 -17.12 -1.09
N LEU A 75 16.23 -18.06 -2.03
CA LEU A 75 17.23 -17.99 -3.10
C LEU A 75 16.88 -16.96 -4.18
N ASN A 76 15.60 -16.84 -4.54
CA ASN A 76 15.13 -15.84 -5.50
C ASN A 76 15.09 -14.41 -4.91
N GLY A 77 15.47 -14.26 -3.63
CA GLY A 77 15.56 -12.98 -2.95
C GLY A 77 14.22 -12.42 -2.45
N MET A 78 13.10 -13.13 -2.58
CA MET A 78 11.79 -12.66 -2.08
C MET A 78 11.79 -12.41 -0.58
N LYS A 79 12.47 -13.26 0.19
CA LYS A 79 12.66 -13.00 1.62
C LYS A 79 13.41 -11.68 1.90
N SER A 80 14.51 -11.43 1.17
CA SER A 80 15.27 -10.18 1.33
C SER A 80 14.47 -8.94 0.90
N ARG A 81 13.60 -9.07 -0.10
CA ARG A 81 12.71 -7.99 -0.57
C ARG A 81 11.71 -7.58 0.53
N ILE A 82 11.13 -8.55 1.22
CA ILE A 82 10.27 -8.32 2.40
C ILE A 82 11.04 -7.55 3.48
N ASP A 83 12.19 -8.07 3.90
CA ASP A 83 12.96 -7.49 5.01
C ASP A 83 13.37 -6.04 4.71
N LYS A 84 13.79 -5.74 3.48
CA LYS A 84 14.16 -4.40 3.03
C LYS A 84 13.00 -3.40 3.02
N ASN A 85 11.78 -3.86 2.72
CA ASN A 85 10.63 -2.97 2.64
C ASN A 85 10.19 -2.46 4.03
N PHE A 86 10.34 -3.29 5.07
CA PHE A 86 9.89 -2.97 6.43
C PHE A 86 11.02 -2.60 7.40
N SER A 87 12.27 -2.49 6.92
CA SER A 87 13.42 -2.02 7.71
C SER A 87 13.56 -0.49 7.77
#